data_AF-A0A556QV19-F1
#
_entry.id   AF-A0A556QV19-F1
#
_cell.length_a   1.000
_cell.length_b   1.000
_cell.length_c   1.000
_cell.angle_alpha   90.00
_cell.angle_beta   90.00
_cell.angle_gamma   90.00
#
_symmetry.space_group_name_H-M   'P 1'
#
loop_
_entity.id
_entity.type
_entity.pdbx_description
1 polymer ?
#
loop_
_entity_poly.entity_id
_entity_poly.type
_entity_poly.pdbx_seq_one_letter_code
_entity_poly.pdbx_strand_id
1 'polypeptide(L)'
;MIQEKKRRYIAVFDIDDALCRVIEQTEKIELLKKYSPECPIITYIHNGDRFKGEYTHIFSPYLNILFEYSIEKGVRIAFFSSAIKERNISVIPELLISFWDEAQYQKLKSGRQFDIFSREDLRYCVKDLSVVIQKDESLLDAVLIENDPSYTAYDQEPCIYVIDLFSSYLKERCKEEENFYHFSKNSSYYIIGLFKTHFEYKKYKNLPFRVGLDQILPTDRKEYYSFFKEHPFAHKMMRIGLEEVQKKVPDAILYKSIEVAEQSPIATDQSEVKISNETKYESFVRNLIIGNIPLSIRYLSEHLFETFECSQITDEKQLAECYQSTILNLIESLNVIDDITIENGAKIYDVFITSTKKSENWHKPIAVLLSLIYEPNEKELENTAKIALQDIQPQVDMKTSSDRYISIVGVGIAFSTNSLLAAYTLYRVWKG
;
A
#
# COMPACT_ATOMS: atom_id res chain seq x y z
N MET A 1 -2.59 20.72 -33.48
CA MET A 1 -2.15 21.63 -32.41
C MET A 1 -2.90 21.26 -31.14
N ILE A 2 -2.23 20.66 -30.16
CA ILE A 2 -2.82 20.39 -28.85
C ILE A 2 -2.74 21.71 -28.08
N GLN A 3 -3.87 22.36 -27.80
CA GLN A 3 -3.91 23.46 -26.84
C GLN A 3 -3.40 22.93 -25.49
N GLU A 4 -2.48 23.63 -24.84
CA GLU A 4 -2.04 23.31 -23.48
C GLU A 4 -3.25 23.41 -22.54
N LYS A 5 -3.94 22.29 -22.32
CA LYS A 5 -4.86 22.17 -21.20
C LYS A 5 -4.04 22.36 -19.93
N LYS A 6 -4.50 23.26 -19.05
CA LYS A 6 -3.95 23.37 -17.71
C LYS A 6 -3.99 21.98 -17.06
N ARG A 7 -2.82 21.40 -16.80
CA ARG A 7 -2.72 20.11 -16.11
C ARG A 7 -3.23 20.32 -14.70
N ARG A 8 -4.27 19.57 -14.35
CA ARG A 8 -4.90 19.65 -13.03
C ARG A 8 -4.52 18.45 -12.18
N TYR A 9 -4.37 17.29 -12.79
CA TYR A 9 -4.30 16.00 -12.11
C TYR A 9 -2.91 15.39 -12.20
N ILE A 10 -2.53 14.58 -11.23
CA ILE A 10 -1.24 13.90 -11.17
C ILE A 10 -1.49 12.42 -10.86
N ALA A 11 -0.92 11.53 -11.67
CA ALA A 11 -0.91 10.10 -11.41
C ALA A 11 0.54 9.68 -11.16
N VAL A 12 0.81 9.14 -9.97
CA VAL A 12 2.14 8.68 -9.56
C VAL A 12 2.12 7.17 -9.58
N PHE A 13 2.85 6.58 -10.52
CA PHE A 13 2.93 5.13 -10.67
C PHE A 13 4.17 4.61 -9.95
N ASP A 14 3.99 3.62 -9.09
CA ASP A 14 5.09 2.70 -8.81
C ASP A 14 5.57 2.02 -10.10
N ILE A 15 6.83 1.61 -10.12
CA ILE A 15 7.41 0.92 -11.27
C ILE A 15 7.49 -0.59 -11.04
N ASP A 16 7.98 -1.02 -9.88
CA ASP A 16 8.40 -2.39 -9.63
C ASP A 16 7.24 -3.24 -9.14
N ASP A 17 6.88 -4.26 -9.92
CA ASP A 17 5.70 -5.09 -9.72
C ASP A 17 4.34 -4.35 -9.92
N ALA A 18 4.31 -3.01 -10.00
CA ALA A 18 3.12 -2.27 -10.46
C ALA A 18 3.05 -2.06 -11.99
N LEU A 19 4.13 -1.56 -12.61
CA LEU A 19 4.20 -1.32 -14.05
C LEU A 19 5.05 -2.35 -14.79
N CYS A 20 6.11 -2.85 -14.17
CA CYS A 20 6.96 -3.87 -14.76
C CYS A 20 7.60 -4.79 -13.74
N ARG A 21 8.18 -5.88 -14.22
CA ARG A 21 9.00 -6.78 -13.42
C ARG A 21 10.31 -7.12 -14.12
N VAL A 22 11.35 -7.32 -13.32
CA VAL A 22 12.63 -7.86 -13.78
C VAL A 22 12.55 -9.37 -14.03
N ILE A 23 13.06 -9.82 -15.17
CA ILE A 23 13.23 -11.21 -15.54
C ILE A 23 14.72 -11.49 -15.72
N GLU A 24 15.22 -12.46 -14.97
CA GLU A 24 16.65 -12.83 -14.95
C GLU A 24 17.00 -13.97 -15.92
N GLN A 25 16.01 -14.66 -16.49
CA GLN A 25 16.22 -15.87 -17.30
C GLN A 25 15.93 -15.62 -18.79
N THR A 26 16.94 -15.73 -19.65
CA THR A 26 16.85 -15.46 -21.09
C THR A 26 15.82 -16.34 -21.82
N GLU A 27 15.70 -17.62 -21.45
CA GLU A 27 14.72 -18.54 -22.05
C GLU A 27 13.26 -18.09 -21.80
N LYS A 28 13.00 -17.44 -20.67
CA LYS A 28 11.67 -16.88 -20.36
C LYS A 28 11.35 -15.67 -21.22
N ILE A 29 12.35 -14.87 -21.62
CA ILE A 29 12.14 -13.67 -22.43
C ILE A 29 11.56 -14.03 -23.80
N GLU A 30 12.12 -15.05 -24.47
CA GLU A 30 11.64 -15.45 -25.81
C GLU A 30 10.22 -16.05 -25.76
N LEU A 31 9.90 -16.82 -24.72
CA LEU A 31 8.53 -17.29 -24.49
C LEU A 31 7.56 -16.13 -24.25
N LEU A 32 7.97 -15.13 -23.46
CA LEU A 32 7.14 -13.96 -23.19
C LEU A 32 6.91 -13.11 -24.43
N LYS A 33 7.93 -12.88 -25.26
CA LYS A 33 7.76 -12.22 -26.58
C LYS A 33 6.75 -12.96 -27.45
N LYS A 34 6.77 -14.29 -27.42
CA LYS A 34 5.87 -15.12 -28.23
C LYS A 34 4.42 -15.08 -27.73
N TYR A 35 4.20 -15.17 -26.42
CA TYR A 35 2.86 -15.28 -25.82
C TYR A 35 2.28 -13.96 -25.32
N SER A 36 3.08 -12.91 -25.30
CA SER A 36 2.73 -11.58 -24.79
C SER A 36 3.35 -10.46 -25.63
N PRO A 37 3.16 -10.48 -26.97
CA PRO A 37 3.74 -9.47 -27.86
C PRO A 37 3.28 -8.04 -27.53
N GLU A 38 2.18 -7.89 -26.81
CA GLU A 38 1.64 -6.62 -26.35
C GLU A 38 2.44 -5.98 -25.18
N CYS A 39 3.31 -6.74 -24.52
CA CYS A 39 4.10 -6.29 -23.37
C CYS A 39 5.41 -5.64 -23.84
N PRO A 40 5.67 -4.37 -23.50
CA PRO A 40 6.98 -3.76 -23.77
C PRO A 40 8.08 -4.45 -22.98
N ILE A 41 9.25 -4.62 -23.60
CA ILE A 41 10.42 -5.25 -22.98
C ILE A 41 11.59 -4.29 -23.11
N ILE A 42 12.18 -3.91 -21.98
CA ILE A 42 13.28 -2.94 -21.88
C ILE A 42 14.43 -3.55 -21.11
N THR A 43 15.65 -3.45 -21.63
CA THR A 43 16.83 -4.02 -20.99
C THR A 43 17.65 -2.95 -20.32
N TYR A 44 17.93 -3.12 -19.03
CA TYR A 44 18.81 -2.25 -18.26
C TYR A 44 20.16 -2.93 -18.02
N ILE A 45 21.26 -2.25 -18.37
CA ILE A 45 22.61 -2.71 -18.10
C ILE A 45 23.13 -1.98 -16.86
N HIS A 46 23.28 -2.70 -15.75
CA HIS A 46 23.91 -2.15 -14.56
C HIS A 46 25.43 -2.29 -14.65
N ASN A 47 26.15 -1.18 -14.56
CA ASN A 47 27.62 -1.15 -14.62
C ASN A 47 28.28 -0.91 -13.25
N GLY A 48 27.53 -1.01 -12.14
CA GLY A 48 28.08 -0.82 -10.80
C GLY A 48 28.95 -1.98 -10.31
N ASP A 49 29.88 -1.66 -9.41
CA ASP A 49 30.94 -2.56 -8.95
C ASP A 49 30.45 -3.85 -8.26
N ARG A 50 29.26 -3.81 -7.63
CA ARG A 50 28.76 -4.94 -6.81
C ARG A 50 27.76 -5.85 -7.53
N PHE A 51 27.07 -5.38 -8.56
CA PHE A 51 25.96 -6.12 -9.19
C PHE A 51 25.89 -5.93 -10.70
N LYS A 52 27.06 -5.97 -11.37
CA LYS A 52 27.12 -5.84 -12.83
C LYS A 52 26.28 -6.92 -13.50
N GLY A 53 25.37 -6.51 -14.38
CA GLY A 53 24.44 -7.44 -15.00
C GLY A 53 23.49 -6.78 -15.97
N GLU A 54 22.82 -7.63 -16.74
CA GLU A 54 21.75 -7.24 -17.66
C GLU A 54 20.41 -7.65 -17.04
N TYR A 55 19.52 -6.69 -16.88
CA TYR A 55 18.22 -6.85 -16.22
C TYR A 55 17.12 -6.51 -17.23
N THR A 56 16.42 -7.54 -17.70
CA THR A 56 15.30 -7.35 -18.63
C THR A 56 14.03 -7.06 -17.86
N HIS A 57 13.34 -5.98 -18.22
CA HIS A 57 12.08 -5.56 -17.63
C HIS A 57 10.94 -5.85 -18.59
N ILE A 58 9.91 -6.57 -18.13
CA ILE A 58 8.66 -6.73 -18.86
C ILE A 58 7.60 -5.83 -18.26
N PHE A 59 6.99 -5.00 -19.10
CA PHE A 59 5.96 -4.05 -18.70
C PHE A 59 4.55 -4.62 -18.88
N SER A 60 3.62 -4.12 -18.07
CA SER A 60 2.19 -4.34 -18.24
C SER A 60 1.78 -3.97 -19.67
N PRO A 61 0.85 -4.70 -20.30
CA PRO A 61 0.47 -4.40 -21.66
C PRO A 61 -0.36 -3.13 -21.75
N TYR A 62 -0.40 -2.54 -22.95
CA TYR A 62 -1.25 -1.38 -23.27
C TYR A 62 -0.99 -0.13 -22.41
N LEU A 63 0.17 -0.01 -21.76
CA LEU A 63 0.55 1.19 -21.00
C LEU A 63 0.58 2.45 -21.86
N ASN A 64 0.93 2.33 -23.14
CA ASN A 64 0.83 3.43 -24.10
C ASN A 64 -0.59 4.01 -24.17
N ILE A 65 -1.62 3.15 -24.19
CA ILE A 65 -3.02 3.58 -24.23
C ILE A 65 -3.42 4.23 -22.91
N LEU A 66 -3.01 3.65 -21.77
CA LEU A 66 -3.25 4.25 -20.44
C LEU A 66 -2.63 5.65 -20.34
N PHE A 67 -1.37 5.81 -20.76
CA PHE A 67 -0.68 7.08 -20.67
C PHE A 67 -1.22 8.11 -21.66
N GLU A 68 -1.52 7.72 -22.89
CA GLU A 68 -2.19 8.60 -23.86
C GLU A 68 -3.54 9.10 -23.34
N TYR A 69 -4.37 8.18 -22.84
CA TYR A 69 -5.65 8.53 -22.23
C TYR A 69 -5.47 9.51 -21.06
N SER A 70 -4.51 9.25 -20.18
CA SER A 70 -4.19 10.13 -19.04
C SER A 70 -3.78 11.53 -19.50
N ILE A 71 -2.88 11.62 -20.49
CA ILE A 71 -2.42 12.88 -21.07
C ILE A 71 -3.59 13.67 -21.69
N GLU A 72 -4.48 13.01 -22.44
CA GLU A 72 -5.67 13.64 -23.05
C GLU A 72 -6.63 14.26 -22.01
N LYS A 73 -6.69 13.67 -20.81
CA LYS A 73 -7.46 14.17 -19.67
C LYS A 73 -6.71 15.22 -18.84
N GLY A 74 -5.49 15.59 -19.23
CA GLY A 74 -4.69 16.62 -18.54
C GLY A 74 -4.04 16.12 -17.26
N VAL A 75 -3.72 14.83 -17.19
CA VAL A 75 -2.99 14.21 -16.08
C VAL A 75 -1.48 14.32 -16.35
N ARG A 76 -0.71 14.85 -15.39
CA ARG A 76 0.76 14.71 -15.34
C ARG A 76 1.11 13.32 -14.78
N ILE A 77 2.12 12.68 -15.35
CA ILE A 77 2.51 11.33 -14.95
C ILE A 77 3.84 11.41 -14.21
N ALA A 78 3.91 10.83 -13.02
CA ALA A 78 5.16 10.62 -12.31
C ALA A 78 5.42 9.13 -12.13
N PHE A 79 6.68 8.73 -12.16
CA PHE A 79 7.12 7.37 -11.88
C PHE A 79 7.92 7.40 -10.58
N PHE A 80 7.55 6.59 -9.60
CA PHE A 80 8.18 6.62 -8.27
C PHE A 80 8.40 5.20 -7.75
N SER A 81 9.64 4.72 -7.85
CA SER A 81 10.01 3.38 -7.38
C SER A 81 11.06 3.45 -6.27
N SER A 82 11.11 2.39 -5.45
CA SER A 82 12.12 2.19 -4.41
C SER A 82 13.46 1.67 -4.95
N ALA A 83 13.60 1.54 -6.27
CA ALA A 83 14.85 1.18 -6.94
C ALA A 83 15.82 2.37 -7.07
N ILE A 84 17.05 2.07 -7.49
CA ILE A 84 18.09 3.07 -7.73
C ILE A 84 17.72 4.01 -8.88
N LYS A 85 18.17 5.26 -8.76
CA LYS A 85 17.90 6.33 -9.71
C LYS A 85 18.37 5.99 -11.12
N GLU A 86 19.58 5.45 -11.26
CA GLU A 86 20.21 5.12 -12.55
C GLU A 86 19.36 4.16 -13.37
N ARG A 87 18.72 3.18 -12.71
CA ARG A 87 17.81 2.25 -13.34
C ARG A 87 16.57 2.98 -13.84
N ASN A 88 15.93 3.78 -12.98
CA ASN A 88 14.66 4.44 -13.32
C ASN A 88 14.85 5.44 -14.47
N ILE A 89 15.94 6.21 -14.48
CA ILE A 89 16.24 7.17 -15.57
C ILE A 89 16.72 6.50 -16.85
N SER A 90 17.08 5.21 -16.83
CA SER A 90 17.40 4.45 -18.04
C SER A 90 16.13 3.80 -18.62
N VAL A 91 15.41 3.06 -17.78
CA VAL A 91 14.31 2.20 -18.21
C VAL A 91 13.08 3.02 -18.63
N ILE A 92 12.69 4.04 -17.86
CA ILE A 92 11.45 4.76 -18.12
C ILE A 92 11.53 5.59 -19.40
N PRO A 93 12.59 6.37 -19.68
CA PRO A 93 12.68 7.06 -20.97
C PRO A 93 12.62 6.11 -22.16
N GLU A 94 13.33 4.96 -22.10
CA GLU A 94 13.31 3.96 -23.18
C GLU A 94 11.90 3.40 -23.42
N LEU A 95 11.16 3.11 -22.34
CA LEU A 95 9.75 2.73 -22.42
C LEU A 95 8.91 3.81 -23.13
N LEU A 96 9.02 5.06 -22.70
CA LEU A 96 8.20 6.15 -23.23
C LEU A 96 8.56 6.49 -24.69
N ILE A 97 9.84 6.39 -25.06
CA ILE A 97 10.31 6.52 -26.44
C ILE A 97 9.74 5.40 -27.31
N SER A 98 9.61 4.17 -26.79
CA SER A 98 8.98 3.07 -27.53
C SER A 98 7.51 3.32 -27.86
N PHE A 99 6.83 4.20 -27.11
CA PHE A 99 5.42 4.55 -27.34
C PHE A 99 5.24 5.71 -28.29
N TRP A 100 6.10 6.74 -28.20
CA TRP A 100 5.87 8.01 -28.89
C TRP A 100 6.98 8.42 -29.86
N ASP A 101 8.07 7.67 -29.99
CA ASP A 101 9.32 8.15 -30.59
C ASP A 101 10.05 9.21 -29.75
N GLU A 102 11.33 9.43 -30.10
CA GLU A 102 12.21 10.36 -29.40
C GLU A 102 11.71 11.81 -29.45
N ALA A 103 11.22 12.26 -30.61
CA ALA A 103 10.87 13.66 -30.82
C ALA A 103 9.64 14.04 -29.98
N GLN A 104 8.62 13.19 -29.97
CA GLN A 104 7.43 13.41 -29.17
C GLN A 104 7.70 13.20 -27.67
N TYR A 105 8.55 12.24 -27.29
CA TYR A 105 8.98 12.08 -25.89
C TYR A 105 9.65 13.36 -25.37
N GLN A 106 10.62 13.93 -26.11
CA GLN A 106 11.32 15.15 -25.71
C GLN A 106 10.37 16.36 -25.62
N LYS A 107 9.38 16.44 -26.52
CA LYS A 107 8.33 17.46 -26.45
C LYS A 107 7.47 17.32 -25.19
N LEU A 108 7.04 16.12 -24.84
CA LEU A 108 6.24 15.88 -23.62
C LEU A 108 7.08 16.16 -22.36
N LYS A 109 8.34 15.69 -22.35
CA LYS A 109 9.29 15.90 -21.26
C LYS A 109 9.59 17.38 -21.03
N SER A 110 9.91 18.14 -22.07
CA SER A 110 10.16 19.59 -21.97
C SER A 110 8.93 20.35 -21.45
N GLY A 111 7.75 19.86 -21.81
CA GLY A 111 6.50 20.34 -21.24
C GLY A 111 6.26 19.92 -19.79
N ARG A 112 7.16 19.21 -19.10
CA ARG A 112 7.00 18.65 -17.74
C ARG A 112 5.85 17.63 -17.61
N GLN A 113 5.60 16.85 -18.66
CA GLN A 113 4.56 15.81 -18.65
C GLN A 113 4.95 14.60 -17.78
N PHE A 114 6.26 14.38 -17.61
CA PHE A 114 6.83 13.22 -16.94
C PHE A 114 7.84 13.64 -15.88
N ASP A 115 7.78 13.03 -14.71
CA ASP A 115 8.79 13.11 -13.66
C ASP A 115 9.19 11.69 -13.21
N ILE A 116 10.45 11.50 -12.81
CA ILE A 116 10.99 10.19 -12.42
C ILE A 116 11.67 10.34 -11.06
N PHE A 117 11.19 9.57 -10.09
CA PHE A 117 11.65 9.50 -8.72
C PHE A 117 12.17 8.10 -8.41
N SER A 118 12.94 8.00 -7.34
CA SER A 118 13.74 6.85 -6.97
C SER A 118 13.76 6.64 -5.47
N ARG A 119 14.49 5.61 -5.01
CA ARG A 119 14.71 5.36 -3.58
C ARG A 119 15.20 6.57 -2.79
N GLU A 120 16.02 7.41 -3.41
CA GLU A 120 16.60 8.60 -2.78
C GLU A 120 15.53 9.66 -2.46
N ASP A 121 14.38 9.60 -3.12
CA ASP A 121 13.27 10.53 -2.97
C ASP A 121 12.24 10.06 -1.93
N LEU A 122 12.38 8.83 -1.39
CA LEU A 122 11.52 8.32 -0.33
C LEU A 122 11.68 9.15 0.94
N ARG A 123 10.56 9.35 1.65
CA ARG A 123 10.55 9.98 2.98
C ARG A 123 10.02 8.97 3.98
N TYR A 124 10.76 8.72 5.05
CA TYR A 124 10.39 7.71 6.06
C TYR A 124 10.08 6.34 5.44
N CYS A 125 10.83 5.95 4.41
CA CYS A 125 10.64 4.73 3.63
C CYS A 125 9.32 4.62 2.84
N VAL A 126 8.54 5.69 2.74
CA VAL A 126 7.30 5.76 1.95
C VAL A 126 7.41 6.75 0.78
N LYS A 127 6.52 6.60 -0.19
CA LYS A 127 6.37 7.48 -1.35
C LYS A 127 5.47 8.64 -0.98
N ASP A 128 6.06 9.65 -0.37
CA ASP A 128 5.37 10.90 -0.02
C ASP A 128 5.12 11.74 -1.28
N LEU A 129 3.84 11.83 -1.67
CA LEU A 129 3.36 12.59 -2.83
C LEU A 129 3.72 14.08 -2.74
N SER A 130 3.97 14.65 -1.55
CA SER A 130 4.41 16.04 -1.41
C SER A 130 5.77 16.32 -2.06
N VAL A 131 6.59 15.28 -2.28
CA VAL A 131 7.84 15.36 -3.06
C VAL A 131 7.57 15.51 -4.56
N VAL A 132 6.41 15.01 -5.01
CA VAL A 132 6.02 14.98 -6.43
C VAL A 132 5.27 16.25 -6.85
N ILE A 133 4.59 16.92 -5.92
CA ILE A 133 3.79 18.13 -6.18
C ILE A 133 4.71 19.31 -6.58
N GLN A 134 4.40 19.95 -7.71
CA GLN A 134 5.07 21.18 -8.16
C GLN A 134 4.41 22.44 -7.60
N LYS A 135 5.11 23.57 -7.71
CA LYS A 135 4.56 24.90 -7.40
C LYS A 135 3.30 25.12 -8.25
N ASP A 136 2.16 25.33 -7.61
CA ASP A 136 0.81 25.48 -8.20
C ASP A 136 0.00 24.19 -8.43
N GLU A 137 0.51 23.05 -7.98
CA GLU A 137 -0.24 21.79 -7.94
C GLU A 137 -0.80 21.50 -6.54
N SER A 138 -1.80 20.63 -6.45
CA SER A 138 -2.44 20.24 -5.18
C SER A 138 -2.29 18.76 -4.90
N LEU A 139 -2.03 18.43 -3.63
CA LEU A 139 -2.03 17.05 -3.14
C LEU A 139 -3.41 16.36 -3.35
N LEU A 140 -4.51 17.13 -3.34
CA LEU A 140 -5.86 16.61 -3.59
C LEU A 140 -6.07 16.14 -5.03
N ASP A 141 -5.24 16.61 -5.95
CA ASP A 141 -5.29 16.25 -7.36
C ASP A 141 -4.21 15.21 -7.74
N ALA A 142 -3.46 14.67 -6.78
CA ALA A 142 -2.45 13.63 -6.99
C ALA A 142 -2.88 12.29 -6.41
N VAL A 143 -2.70 11.20 -7.14
CA VAL A 143 -2.95 9.85 -6.61
C VAL A 143 -1.75 8.94 -6.83
N LEU A 144 -1.45 8.11 -5.83
CA LEU A 144 -0.46 7.03 -5.93
C LEU A 144 -1.13 5.76 -6.48
N ILE A 145 -0.49 5.11 -7.44
CA ILE A 145 -0.82 3.80 -7.98
C ILE A 145 0.29 2.84 -7.56
N GLU A 146 -0.04 1.85 -6.73
CA GLU A 146 0.94 1.06 -5.97
C GLU A 146 0.50 -0.40 -5.86
N ASN A 147 1.44 -1.35 -5.87
CA ASN A 147 1.13 -2.75 -5.58
C ASN A 147 1.41 -3.13 -4.11
N ASP A 148 2.32 -2.42 -3.44
CA ASP A 148 2.67 -2.67 -2.04
C ASP A 148 2.22 -1.51 -1.11
N PRO A 149 1.20 -1.72 -0.27
CA PRO A 149 0.69 -0.69 0.63
C PRO A 149 1.71 -0.19 1.65
N SER A 150 2.81 -0.90 1.90
CA SER A 150 3.87 -0.46 2.83
C SER A 150 4.63 0.78 2.35
N TYR A 151 4.55 1.11 1.05
CA TYR A 151 5.14 2.34 0.50
C TYR A 151 4.16 3.52 0.46
N THR A 152 2.93 3.37 0.94
CA THR A 152 1.94 4.44 0.95
C THR A 152 2.04 5.27 2.23
N ALA A 153 2.15 6.60 2.11
CA ALA A 153 2.03 7.49 3.27
C ALA A 153 0.59 7.51 3.80
N TYR A 154 0.41 7.36 5.11
CA TYR A 154 -0.91 7.12 5.73
C TYR A 154 -1.93 8.24 5.48
N ASP A 155 -1.50 9.50 5.49
CA ASP A 155 -2.33 10.68 5.23
C ASP A 155 -2.59 10.92 3.72
N GLN A 156 -2.12 10.01 2.87
CA GLN A 156 -2.17 10.15 1.41
C GLN A 156 -3.16 9.20 0.71
N GLU A 157 -4.07 8.62 1.46
CA GLU A 157 -5.22 7.83 0.96
C GLU A 157 -6.28 8.71 0.26
N PRO A 158 -7.00 8.21 -0.77
CA PRO A 158 -6.92 6.85 -1.29
C PRO A 158 -5.70 6.63 -2.18
N CYS A 159 -5.12 5.43 -2.10
CA CYS A 159 -4.21 4.87 -3.08
C CYS A 159 -4.97 3.94 -4.06
N ILE A 160 -4.60 3.94 -5.34
CA ILE A 160 -5.06 2.94 -6.29
C ILE A 160 -4.13 1.73 -6.18
N TYR A 161 -4.60 0.70 -5.51
CA TYR A 161 -3.91 -0.57 -5.49
C TYR A 161 -4.05 -1.31 -6.82
N VAL A 162 -2.98 -1.97 -7.29
CA VAL A 162 -2.94 -2.70 -8.58
C VAL A 162 -2.42 -4.12 -8.45
N ILE A 163 -2.84 -5.02 -9.34
CA ILE A 163 -2.40 -6.42 -9.28
C ILE A 163 -0.88 -6.45 -9.46
N ASP A 164 -0.18 -6.99 -8.46
CA ASP A 164 1.25 -7.27 -8.51
C ASP A 164 1.55 -8.12 -9.76
N LEU A 165 2.40 -7.58 -10.62
CA LEU A 165 3.00 -8.29 -11.73
C LEU A 165 3.90 -9.38 -11.14
N PHE A 166 3.37 -10.60 -11.08
CA PHE A 166 4.06 -11.86 -10.78
C PHE A 166 4.50 -12.14 -9.31
N SER A 167 3.78 -11.62 -8.31
CA SER A 167 3.98 -11.91 -6.88
C SER A 167 4.57 -13.28 -6.54
N SER A 168 5.74 -13.28 -5.89
CA SER A 168 6.38 -14.49 -5.35
C SER A 168 5.55 -15.16 -4.25
N TYR A 169 4.71 -14.39 -3.55
CA TYR A 169 3.82 -14.88 -2.51
C TYR A 169 2.79 -15.90 -3.01
N LEU A 170 2.54 -15.92 -4.33
CA LEU A 170 1.59 -16.82 -4.97
C LEU A 170 2.26 -18.04 -5.63
N LYS A 171 3.59 -18.05 -5.79
CA LYS A 171 4.35 -19.19 -6.34
C LYS A 171 4.17 -20.47 -5.51
N GLU A 172 3.97 -20.34 -4.21
CA GLU A 172 3.83 -21.50 -3.32
C GLU A 172 2.40 -22.07 -3.30
N ARG A 173 1.40 -21.31 -3.76
CA ARG A 173 -0.02 -21.73 -3.71
C ARG A 173 -0.60 -22.08 -5.07
N CYS A 174 -0.02 -21.63 -6.18
CA CYS A 174 -0.54 -21.89 -7.52
C CYS A 174 0.42 -22.78 -8.32
N LYS A 175 0.06 -24.05 -8.55
CA LYS A 175 0.69 -24.93 -9.56
C LYS A 175 0.42 -24.47 -11.02
N GLU A 176 0.05 -23.20 -11.20
CA GLU A 176 -0.55 -22.58 -12.37
C GLU A 176 0.13 -21.23 -12.66
N GLU A 177 1.47 -21.19 -12.64
CA GLU A 177 2.26 -19.96 -12.82
C GLU A 177 1.91 -19.21 -14.13
N GLU A 178 1.54 -19.92 -15.20
CA GLU A 178 1.15 -19.31 -16.49
C GLU A 178 -0.15 -18.48 -16.36
N ASN A 179 -1.13 -18.94 -15.57
CA ASN A 179 -2.46 -18.34 -15.54
C ASN A 179 -2.51 -17.04 -14.74
N PHE A 180 -1.72 -16.94 -13.67
CA PHE A 180 -1.65 -15.71 -12.89
C PHE A 180 -0.93 -14.60 -13.66
N TYR A 181 0.12 -14.95 -14.41
CA TYR A 181 0.77 -14.00 -15.30
C TYR A 181 -0.23 -13.39 -16.29
N HIS A 182 -1.11 -14.20 -16.86
CA HIS A 182 -2.16 -13.68 -17.72
C HIS A 182 -3.08 -12.72 -16.97
N PHE A 183 -3.54 -13.06 -15.76
CA PHE A 183 -4.47 -12.19 -15.03
C PHE A 183 -3.87 -10.82 -14.62
N SER A 184 -2.60 -10.75 -14.22
CA SER A 184 -1.96 -9.48 -13.83
C SER A 184 -1.86 -8.48 -14.98
N LYS A 185 -1.95 -8.94 -16.23
CA LYS A 185 -2.04 -8.06 -17.42
C LYS A 185 -3.29 -7.18 -17.45
N ASN A 186 -4.32 -7.49 -16.64
CA ASN A 186 -5.51 -6.66 -16.53
C ASN A 186 -5.27 -5.35 -15.73
N SER A 187 -4.10 -5.15 -15.10
CA SER A 187 -3.80 -3.95 -14.31
C SER A 187 -4.00 -2.65 -15.10
N SER A 188 -3.52 -2.60 -16.35
CA SER A 188 -3.74 -1.43 -17.21
C SER A 188 -5.23 -1.16 -17.47
N TYR A 189 -6.03 -2.21 -17.71
CA TYR A 189 -7.47 -2.06 -17.90
C TYR A 189 -8.16 -1.54 -16.64
N TYR A 190 -7.79 -2.07 -15.48
CA TYR A 190 -8.34 -1.63 -14.20
C TYR A 190 -8.11 -0.12 -13.97
N ILE A 191 -6.88 0.36 -14.18
CA ILE A 191 -6.52 1.78 -14.02
C ILE A 191 -7.25 2.66 -15.04
N ILE A 192 -7.30 2.26 -16.32
CA ILE A 192 -8.05 2.99 -17.35
C ILE A 192 -9.53 3.08 -16.95
N GLY A 193 -10.13 1.98 -16.45
CA GLY A 193 -11.51 1.93 -15.99
C GLY A 193 -11.81 2.92 -14.86
N LEU A 194 -10.92 3.00 -13.87
CA LEU A 194 -11.02 3.98 -12.78
C LEU A 194 -10.92 5.42 -13.31
N PHE A 195 -9.93 5.70 -14.16
CA PHE A 195 -9.74 7.04 -14.72
C PHE A 195 -10.90 7.44 -15.61
N LYS A 196 -11.45 6.52 -16.41
CA LYS A 196 -12.65 6.75 -17.23
C LYS A 196 -13.88 7.03 -16.38
N THR A 197 -14.08 6.26 -15.33
CA THR A 197 -15.14 6.52 -14.37
C THR A 197 -14.98 7.91 -13.75
N HIS A 198 -13.79 8.28 -13.30
CA HIS A 198 -13.53 9.59 -12.71
C HIS A 198 -13.72 10.74 -13.71
N PHE A 199 -13.06 10.72 -14.87
CA PHE A 199 -13.03 11.86 -15.80
C PHE A 199 -14.29 12.02 -16.65
N GLU A 200 -15.11 10.98 -16.82
CA GLU A 200 -16.25 11.04 -17.76
C GLU A 200 -17.61 11.08 -17.04
N TYR A 201 -17.73 10.50 -15.84
CA TYR A 201 -19.00 10.50 -15.13
C TYR A 201 -19.27 11.86 -14.51
N LYS A 202 -20.47 12.41 -14.76
CA LYS A 202 -20.89 13.74 -14.26
C LYS A 202 -20.71 13.90 -12.75
N LYS A 203 -20.89 12.81 -11.98
CA LYS A 203 -20.73 12.78 -10.52
C LYS A 203 -19.30 13.11 -10.07
N TYR A 204 -18.29 12.67 -10.82
CA TYR A 204 -16.89 12.67 -10.36
C TYR A 204 -16.00 13.67 -11.09
N LYS A 205 -16.27 13.94 -12.38
CA LYS A 205 -15.37 14.66 -13.30
C LYS A 205 -14.92 16.07 -12.89
N ASN A 206 -15.64 16.69 -11.95
CA ASN A 206 -15.34 18.04 -11.47
C ASN A 206 -14.64 18.03 -10.09
N LEU A 207 -14.65 16.89 -9.40
CA LEU A 207 -14.03 16.73 -8.10
C LEU A 207 -12.50 16.71 -8.23
N PRO A 208 -11.77 17.09 -7.17
CA PRO A 208 -10.35 16.80 -7.08
C PRO A 208 -10.09 15.30 -7.26
N PHE A 209 -8.92 14.94 -7.80
CA PHE A 209 -8.66 13.57 -8.23
C PHE A 209 -8.88 12.55 -7.11
N ARG A 210 -8.25 12.78 -5.94
CA ARG A 210 -8.38 11.90 -4.76
C ARG A 210 -9.80 11.81 -4.25
N VAL A 211 -10.50 12.96 -4.15
CA VAL A 211 -11.88 13.00 -3.66
C VAL A 211 -12.82 12.22 -4.58
N GLY A 212 -12.62 12.30 -5.89
CA GLY A 212 -13.40 11.53 -6.84
C GLY A 212 -13.09 10.04 -6.76
N LEU A 213 -11.82 9.66 -6.63
CA LEU A 213 -11.41 8.27 -6.50
C LEU A 213 -11.86 7.63 -5.18
N ASP A 214 -11.86 8.37 -4.09
CA ASP A 214 -12.36 7.93 -2.78
C ASP A 214 -13.85 7.51 -2.85
N GLN A 215 -14.64 8.19 -3.69
CA GLN A 215 -16.05 7.85 -3.93
C GLN A 215 -16.27 6.77 -5.01
N ILE A 216 -15.22 6.36 -5.72
CA ILE A 216 -15.26 5.32 -6.76
C ILE A 216 -14.77 4.00 -6.18
N LEU A 217 -13.66 4.04 -5.45
CA LEU A 217 -13.03 2.85 -4.89
C LEU A 217 -13.91 2.23 -3.79
N PRO A 218 -13.98 0.90 -3.72
CA PRO A 218 -14.71 0.21 -2.66
C PRO A 218 -14.05 0.42 -1.30
N THR A 219 -14.88 0.49 -0.26
CA THR A 219 -14.44 0.63 1.13
C THR A 219 -14.13 -0.72 1.78
N ASP A 220 -14.66 -1.82 1.23
CA ASP A 220 -14.38 -3.18 1.70
C ASP A 220 -13.02 -3.67 1.19
N ARG A 221 -12.00 -3.50 2.04
CA ARG A 221 -10.66 -4.02 1.79
C ARG A 221 -10.63 -5.52 2.14
N LYS A 222 -11.13 -6.37 1.23
CA LYS A 222 -10.83 -7.82 1.25
C LYS A 222 -9.31 -8.04 1.17
N GLU A 223 -8.85 -9.27 1.46
CA GLU A 223 -7.44 -9.63 1.19
C GLU A 223 -7.06 -9.24 -0.24
N TYR A 224 -5.93 -8.53 -0.37
CA TYR A 224 -5.48 -7.82 -1.57
C TYR A 224 -5.70 -8.58 -2.89
N TYR A 225 -5.37 -9.87 -2.92
CA TYR A 225 -5.51 -10.71 -4.09
C TYR A 225 -6.97 -11.13 -4.37
N SER A 226 -7.68 -11.57 -3.32
CA SER A 226 -9.10 -11.97 -3.44
C SER A 226 -9.95 -10.83 -3.98
N PHE A 227 -9.56 -9.59 -3.68
CA PHE A 227 -10.18 -8.40 -4.23
C PHE A 227 -10.19 -8.41 -5.77
N PHE A 228 -9.03 -8.47 -6.43
CA PHE A 228 -9.03 -8.39 -7.89
C PHE A 228 -9.68 -9.60 -8.56
N LYS A 229 -9.49 -10.79 -7.98
CA LYS A 229 -10.01 -12.03 -8.56
C LYS A 229 -11.53 -12.13 -8.43
N GLU A 230 -12.10 -11.73 -7.30
CA GLU A 230 -13.48 -12.06 -6.94
C GLU A 230 -14.39 -10.83 -6.85
N HIS A 231 -13.83 -9.63 -6.75
CA HIS A 231 -14.63 -8.45 -6.46
C HIS A 231 -15.32 -7.92 -7.73
N PRO A 232 -16.66 -7.85 -7.79
CA PRO A 232 -17.39 -7.41 -8.99
C PRO A 232 -17.00 -6.01 -9.48
N PHE A 233 -16.64 -5.12 -8.56
CA PHE A 233 -16.11 -3.80 -8.90
C PHE A 233 -14.83 -3.86 -9.75
N ALA A 234 -13.84 -4.68 -9.39
CA ALA A 234 -12.57 -4.77 -10.10
C ALA A 234 -12.80 -5.24 -11.54
N HIS A 235 -13.60 -6.30 -11.71
CA HIS A 235 -14.03 -6.81 -13.03
C HIS A 235 -14.77 -5.75 -13.85
N LYS A 236 -15.66 -4.97 -13.23
CA LYS A 236 -16.35 -3.87 -13.90
C LYS A 236 -15.36 -2.82 -14.41
N MET A 237 -14.41 -2.41 -13.58
CA MET A 237 -13.38 -1.43 -13.99
C MET A 237 -12.50 -1.99 -15.10
N MET A 238 -12.06 -3.25 -15.02
CA MET A 238 -11.31 -3.90 -16.09
C MET A 238 -12.09 -3.96 -17.41
N ARG A 239 -13.39 -4.27 -17.39
CA ARG A 239 -14.21 -4.26 -18.62
C ARG A 239 -14.30 -2.86 -19.23
N ILE A 240 -14.51 -1.82 -18.41
CA ILE A 240 -14.54 -0.43 -18.88
C ILE A 240 -13.19 -0.05 -19.51
N GLY A 241 -12.07 -0.45 -18.91
CA GLY A 241 -10.75 -0.20 -19.48
C GLY A 241 -10.47 -0.99 -20.76
N LEU A 242 -10.91 -2.25 -20.81
CA LEU A 242 -10.81 -3.09 -22.01
C LEU A 242 -11.56 -2.46 -23.19
N GLU A 243 -12.78 -1.96 -22.99
CA GLU A 243 -13.55 -1.27 -24.03
C GLU A 243 -12.79 -0.04 -24.59
N GLU A 244 -12.04 0.67 -23.76
CA GLU A 244 -11.20 1.79 -24.21
C GLU A 244 -10.00 1.30 -25.03
N VAL A 245 -9.34 0.24 -24.58
CA VAL A 245 -8.22 -0.38 -25.30
C VAL A 245 -8.67 -0.94 -26.66
N GLN A 246 -9.84 -1.56 -26.73
CA GLN A 246 -10.40 -2.15 -27.95
C GLN A 246 -10.67 -1.13 -29.06
N LYS A 247 -10.75 0.16 -28.74
CA LYS A 247 -10.82 1.22 -29.77
C LYS A 247 -9.54 1.33 -30.61
N LYS A 248 -8.39 0.96 -30.04
CA LYS A 248 -7.08 0.98 -30.70
C LYS A 248 -6.57 -0.42 -31.03
N VAL A 249 -6.94 -1.41 -30.24
CA VAL A 249 -6.56 -2.83 -30.40
C VAL A 249 -7.81 -3.70 -30.32
N PRO A 250 -8.59 -3.84 -31.42
CA PRO A 250 -9.89 -4.52 -31.41
C PRO A 250 -9.86 -5.96 -30.87
N ASP A 251 -8.73 -6.66 -31.07
CA ASP A 251 -8.55 -8.05 -30.65
C ASP A 251 -8.05 -8.18 -29.19
N ALA A 252 -7.94 -7.07 -28.44
CA ALA A 252 -7.62 -7.12 -27.03
C ALA A 252 -8.73 -7.89 -26.26
N ILE A 253 -8.31 -8.73 -25.32
CA ILE A 253 -9.20 -9.59 -24.53
C ILE A 253 -9.00 -9.35 -23.04
N LEU A 254 -10.04 -9.63 -22.25
CA LEU A 254 -9.87 -9.74 -20.80
C LEU A 254 -9.07 -11.01 -20.52
N TYR A 255 -7.98 -10.89 -19.77
CA TYR A 255 -7.21 -12.05 -19.40
C TYR A 255 -7.95 -12.78 -18.27
N LYS A 256 -8.45 -13.99 -18.56
CA LYS A 256 -9.22 -14.76 -17.59
C LYS A 256 -8.36 -15.08 -16.36
N SER A 257 -8.91 -14.85 -15.16
CA SER A 257 -8.57 -15.73 -14.03
C SER A 257 -9.23 -17.08 -14.34
N ILE A 258 -8.59 -18.21 -14.03
CA ILE A 258 -9.24 -19.50 -14.25
C ILE A 258 -10.60 -19.46 -13.55
N GLU A 259 -11.66 -19.64 -14.34
CA GLU A 259 -12.96 -20.10 -13.86
C GLU A 259 -12.67 -21.37 -13.08
N VAL A 260 -12.77 -21.31 -11.75
CA VAL A 260 -12.99 -22.52 -10.97
C VAL A 260 -14.22 -23.14 -11.61
N ALA A 261 -14.03 -24.29 -12.25
CA ALA A 261 -15.03 -24.97 -13.07
C ALA A 261 -16.41 -24.79 -12.45
N GLU A 262 -17.35 -24.28 -13.24
CA GLU A 262 -18.76 -24.19 -12.87
C GLU A 262 -19.23 -25.56 -12.36
N GLN A 263 -19.26 -25.71 -11.04
CA GLN A 263 -19.98 -26.77 -10.38
C GLN A 263 -21.11 -26.15 -9.57
N SER A 264 -22.29 -26.25 -10.20
CA SER A 264 -23.62 -26.35 -9.60
C SER A 264 -24.30 -25.08 -9.09
N PRO A 265 -25.64 -25.04 -9.23
CA PRO A 265 -26.44 -23.86 -8.94
C PRO A 265 -26.40 -23.58 -7.45
N ILE A 266 -26.06 -22.33 -7.10
CA ILE A 266 -26.28 -21.83 -5.75
C ILE A 266 -27.80 -21.76 -5.56
N ALA A 267 -28.30 -22.77 -4.86
CA ALA A 267 -29.57 -22.70 -4.16
C ALA A 267 -29.58 -21.40 -3.35
N THR A 268 -30.69 -20.66 -3.43
CA THR A 268 -30.99 -19.56 -2.52
C THR A 268 -31.14 -20.11 -1.11
N ASP A 269 -30.00 -20.25 -0.43
CA ASP A 269 -29.95 -20.44 1.00
C ASP A 269 -29.68 -19.07 1.63
N GLN A 270 -30.75 -18.47 2.14
CA GLN A 270 -30.69 -17.34 3.05
C GLN A 270 -30.11 -17.85 4.38
N SER A 271 -28.80 -18.11 4.39
CA SER A 271 -28.09 -18.17 5.66
C SER A 271 -27.84 -16.73 6.08
N GLU A 272 -28.56 -16.31 7.12
CA GLU A 272 -28.25 -15.13 7.89
C GLU A 272 -26.75 -15.15 8.18
N VAL A 273 -26.02 -14.19 7.61
CA VAL A 273 -24.70 -13.84 8.10
C VAL A 273 -24.92 -13.43 9.55
N LYS A 274 -24.58 -14.34 10.48
CA LYS A 274 -24.29 -13.97 11.85
C LYS A 274 -23.15 -12.97 11.76
N ILE A 275 -23.50 -11.69 11.79
CA ILE A 275 -22.59 -10.61 12.10
C ILE A 275 -21.98 -11.02 13.43
N SER A 276 -20.74 -11.53 13.41
CA SER A 276 -20.02 -11.74 14.64
C SER A 276 -19.89 -10.37 15.28
N ASN A 277 -20.31 -10.24 16.54
CA ASN A 277 -20.06 -9.08 17.39
C ASN A 277 -18.56 -9.01 17.72
N GLU A 278 -17.71 -9.00 16.68
CA GLU A 278 -16.28 -8.93 16.85
C GLU A 278 -15.94 -7.49 17.25
N THR A 279 -15.42 -7.34 18.46
CA THR A 279 -15.02 -6.06 19.00
C THR A 279 -13.82 -5.50 18.20
N LYS A 280 -13.64 -4.17 18.19
CA LYS A 280 -12.45 -3.54 17.59
C LYS A 280 -11.15 -4.10 18.18
N TYR A 281 -11.21 -4.46 19.45
CA TYR A 281 -10.17 -5.14 20.18
C TYR A 281 -9.80 -6.52 19.58
N GLU A 282 -10.78 -7.40 19.33
CA GLU A 282 -10.54 -8.69 18.68
C GLU A 282 -9.98 -8.50 17.27
N SER A 283 -10.44 -7.46 16.56
CA SER A 283 -9.90 -7.09 15.25
C SER A 283 -8.43 -6.63 15.32
N PHE A 284 -8.05 -5.86 16.33
CA PHE A 284 -6.64 -5.50 16.59
C PHE A 284 -5.79 -6.75 16.81
N VAL A 285 -6.17 -7.60 17.76
CA VAL A 285 -5.44 -8.82 18.12
C VAL A 285 -5.27 -9.74 16.91
N ARG A 286 -6.33 -9.98 16.14
CA ARG A 286 -6.27 -10.79 14.93
C ARG A 286 -5.28 -10.23 13.91
N ASN A 287 -5.37 -8.93 13.62
CA ASN A 287 -4.50 -8.28 12.65
C ASN A 287 -3.04 -8.26 13.10
N LEU A 288 -2.79 -8.13 14.41
CA LEU A 288 -1.46 -8.19 14.99
C LEU A 288 -0.86 -9.59 14.81
N ILE A 289 -1.64 -10.64 15.08
CA ILE A 289 -1.22 -12.04 14.94
C ILE A 289 -0.87 -12.40 13.48
N ILE A 290 -1.66 -11.95 12.50
CA ILE A 290 -1.41 -12.23 11.08
C ILE A 290 -0.39 -11.28 10.43
N GLY A 291 0.15 -10.32 11.19
CA GLY A 291 1.14 -9.36 10.71
C GLY A 291 0.59 -8.25 9.80
N ASN A 292 -0.72 -8.00 9.83
CA ASN A 292 -1.34 -6.87 9.15
C ASN A 292 -1.17 -5.60 9.99
N ILE A 293 0.05 -5.03 9.94
CA ILE A 293 0.45 -3.87 10.74
C ILE A 293 -0.50 -2.68 10.55
N PRO A 294 -0.91 -2.28 9.33
CA PRO A 294 -1.80 -1.13 9.15
C PRO A 294 -3.16 -1.29 9.86
N LEU A 295 -3.81 -2.45 9.72
CA LEU A 295 -5.08 -2.69 10.40
C LEU A 295 -4.90 -2.84 11.91
N SER A 296 -3.78 -3.40 12.36
CA SER A 296 -3.45 -3.50 13.79
C SER A 296 -3.35 -2.11 14.44
N ILE A 297 -2.60 -1.20 13.81
CA ILE A 297 -2.45 0.20 14.23
C ILE A 297 -3.82 0.88 14.31
N ARG A 298 -4.61 0.76 13.24
CA ARG A 298 -5.95 1.36 13.17
C ARG A 298 -6.86 0.85 14.28
N TYR A 299 -7.02 -0.47 14.41
CA TYR A 299 -7.93 -1.04 15.42
C TYR A 299 -7.45 -0.79 16.85
N LEU A 300 -6.13 -0.77 17.09
CA LEU A 300 -5.58 -0.37 18.38
C LEU A 300 -5.93 1.09 18.69
N SER A 301 -5.68 2.01 17.77
CA SER A 301 -6.04 3.43 17.94
C SER A 301 -7.53 3.62 18.20
N GLU A 302 -8.40 2.96 17.42
CA GLU A 302 -9.85 3.05 17.60
C GLU A 302 -10.31 2.45 18.94
N HIS A 303 -9.72 1.32 19.38
CA HIS A 303 -10.05 0.71 20.66
C HIS A 303 -9.59 1.56 21.85
N LEU A 304 -8.37 2.10 21.81
CA LEU A 304 -7.87 3.01 22.84
C LEU A 304 -8.76 4.26 22.91
N PHE A 305 -9.11 4.84 21.75
CA PHE A 305 -10.03 5.98 21.68
C PHE A 305 -11.35 5.70 22.41
N GLU A 306 -12.04 4.61 22.09
CA GLU A 306 -13.32 4.25 22.72
C GLU A 306 -13.20 3.99 24.22
N THR A 307 -12.15 3.26 24.62
CA THR A 307 -11.93 2.88 26.02
C THR A 307 -11.66 4.11 26.89
N PHE A 308 -10.91 5.07 26.35
CA PHE A 308 -10.51 6.27 27.08
C PHE A 308 -11.52 7.43 26.97
N GLU A 309 -12.35 7.46 25.93
CA GLU A 309 -13.47 8.42 25.82
C GLU A 309 -14.59 8.07 26.81
N CYS A 310 -14.85 6.77 27.05
CA CYS A 310 -15.87 6.33 28.01
C CYS A 310 -15.50 6.49 29.49
N SER A 311 -14.21 6.64 29.83
CA SER A 311 -13.73 6.56 31.22
C SER A 311 -13.63 7.90 31.97
N GLN A 312 -14.00 9.03 31.36
CA GLN A 312 -13.97 10.37 31.99
C GLN A 312 -12.65 10.65 32.73
N ILE A 313 -11.51 10.46 32.05
CA ILE A 313 -10.19 10.64 32.66
C ILE A 313 -9.94 12.11 33.00
N THR A 314 -9.81 12.40 34.30
CA THR A 314 -9.58 13.75 34.83
C THR A 314 -8.21 13.93 35.48
N ASP A 315 -7.47 12.83 35.72
CA ASP A 315 -6.13 12.86 36.29
C ASP A 315 -5.29 11.65 35.85
N GLU A 316 -3.98 11.72 36.12
CA GLU A 316 -3.01 10.66 35.80
C GLU A 316 -3.32 9.33 36.49
N LYS A 317 -3.94 9.35 37.67
CA LYS A 317 -4.25 8.14 38.44
C LYS A 317 -5.36 7.35 37.77
N GLN A 318 -6.42 8.02 37.33
CA GLN A 318 -7.52 7.40 36.57
C GLN A 318 -7.04 6.88 35.22
N LEU A 319 -6.13 7.61 34.55
CA LEU A 319 -5.49 7.11 33.33
C LEU A 319 -4.74 5.81 33.60
N ALA A 320 -3.92 5.76 34.66
CA ALA A 320 -3.18 4.57 35.03
C ALA A 320 -4.10 3.37 35.39
N GLU A 321 -5.20 3.60 36.12
CA GLU A 321 -6.18 2.56 36.47
C GLU A 321 -6.93 2.03 35.24
N CYS A 322 -7.41 2.92 34.36
CA CYS A 322 -8.09 2.54 33.11
C CYS A 322 -7.15 1.80 32.17
N TYR A 323 -5.90 2.24 32.10
CA TYR A 323 -4.86 1.58 31.33
C TYR A 323 -4.52 0.21 31.85
N GLN A 324 -4.29 0.07 33.16
CA GLN A 324 -3.99 -1.20 33.78
C GLN A 324 -5.10 -2.20 33.47
N SER A 325 -6.37 -1.79 33.54
CA SER A 325 -7.50 -2.62 33.13
C SER A 325 -7.45 -2.98 31.63
N THR A 326 -7.10 -2.03 30.76
CA THR A 326 -6.97 -2.24 29.31
C THR A 326 -5.85 -3.23 28.98
N ILE A 327 -4.69 -3.12 29.64
CA ILE A 327 -3.55 -4.03 29.47
C ILE A 327 -3.83 -5.40 30.07
N LEU A 328 -4.48 -5.49 31.22
CA LEU A 328 -4.89 -6.77 31.78
C LEU A 328 -5.89 -7.49 30.86
N ASN A 329 -6.86 -6.76 30.30
CA ASN A 329 -7.75 -7.29 29.27
C ASN A 329 -6.97 -7.68 27.99
N LEU A 330 -5.92 -6.92 27.64
CA LEU A 330 -5.00 -7.23 26.55
C LEU A 330 -4.32 -8.59 26.75
N ILE A 331 -3.76 -8.78 27.94
CA ILE A 331 -3.07 -9.99 28.37
C ILE A 331 -4.03 -11.18 28.41
N GLU A 332 -5.24 -11.02 28.98
CA GLU A 332 -6.20 -12.11 29.16
C GLU A 332 -6.77 -12.66 27.85
N SER A 333 -7.00 -11.83 26.83
CA SER A 333 -7.50 -12.35 25.54
C SER A 333 -6.40 -13.02 24.70
N LEU A 334 -5.16 -12.58 24.91
CA LEU A 334 -3.99 -13.13 24.25
C LEU A 334 -3.54 -14.38 25.02
N ASN A 335 -4.23 -15.50 24.79
CA ASN A 335 -3.86 -16.85 25.25
C ASN A 335 -2.49 -17.36 24.69
N VAL A 336 -1.60 -16.45 24.27
CA VAL A 336 -0.44 -16.69 23.42
C VAL A 336 0.71 -15.71 23.77
N ILE A 337 1.00 -15.48 25.06
CA ILE A 337 2.09 -14.59 25.50
C ILE A 337 3.17 -15.40 26.24
N ASP A 338 4.45 -15.20 25.86
CA ASP A 338 5.61 -15.83 26.49
C ASP A 338 6.22 -15.00 27.65
N ASP A 339 6.22 -13.66 27.57
CA ASP A 339 6.82 -12.79 28.59
C ASP A 339 6.07 -11.45 28.71
N ILE A 340 5.80 -11.03 29.95
CA ILE A 340 5.24 -9.71 30.29
C ILE A 340 6.18 -9.08 31.32
N THR A 341 6.75 -7.93 30.99
CA THR A 341 7.51 -7.12 31.95
C THR A 341 6.72 -5.86 32.23
N ILE A 342 6.32 -5.67 33.49
CA ILE A 342 5.68 -4.44 33.99
C ILE A 342 6.68 -3.77 34.94
N GLU A 343 7.19 -2.60 34.59
CA GLU A 343 8.08 -1.83 35.47
C GLU A 343 7.37 -0.57 36.01
N ASN A 344 7.16 -0.51 37.33
CA ASN A 344 6.60 0.65 38.00
C ASN A 344 7.65 1.78 38.12
N GLY A 345 7.67 2.69 37.16
CA GLY A 345 8.50 3.90 37.20
C GLY A 345 7.88 5.03 36.37
N ALA A 346 8.20 6.29 36.72
CA ALA A 346 7.57 7.53 36.22
C ALA A 346 7.71 7.82 34.70
N LYS A 347 8.14 6.85 33.89
CA LYS A 347 8.14 6.87 32.41
C LYS A 347 7.79 5.46 31.95
N ILE A 348 6.54 5.28 31.56
CA ILE A 348 5.80 4.00 31.50
C ILE A 348 6.15 3.22 30.20
N TYR A 349 6.58 1.96 30.31
CA TYR A 349 6.91 1.03 29.22
C TYR A 349 6.33 -0.37 29.53
N ASP A 350 5.13 -0.69 29.06
CA ASP A 350 4.34 -1.69 29.81
C ASP A 350 3.92 -2.97 29.09
N VAL A 351 4.16 -3.14 27.78
CA VAL A 351 3.76 -4.39 27.10
C VAL A 351 4.79 -4.84 26.09
N PHE A 352 5.10 -6.14 26.10
CA PHE A 352 5.85 -6.83 25.05
C PHE A 352 5.02 -8.04 24.62
N ILE A 353 4.30 -7.93 23.51
CA ILE A 353 3.46 -9.02 23.00
C ILE A 353 4.31 -9.83 22.02
N THR A 354 4.33 -11.16 22.12
CA THR A 354 4.95 -12.00 21.08
C THR A 354 4.09 -13.21 20.81
N SER A 355 3.68 -13.40 19.55
CA SER A 355 2.95 -14.60 19.14
C SER A 355 3.87 -15.83 19.19
N THR A 356 3.45 -16.85 19.94
CA THR A 356 4.16 -18.14 20.13
C THR A 356 3.75 -19.20 19.11
N LYS A 357 2.64 -18.98 18.39
CA LYS A 357 2.27 -19.90 17.32
C LYS A 357 3.35 -19.79 16.25
N LYS A 358 4.14 -20.86 16.12
CA LYS A 358 4.78 -21.26 14.87
C LYS A 358 3.69 -21.39 13.82
N SER A 359 3.23 -20.25 13.33
CA SER A 359 2.58 -20.17 12.05
C SER A 359 3.59 -20.76 11.08
N GLU A 360 3.20 -21.80 10.36
CA GLU A 360 4.01 -22.35 9.26
C GLU A 360 4.35 -21.25 8.24
N ASN A 361 3.62 -20.13 8.26
CA ASN A 361 4.00 -18.87 7.63
C ASN A 361 4.89 -18.04 8.57
N TRP A 362 6.09 -17.69 8.09
CA TRP A 362 7.22 -17.04 8.76
C TRP A 362 6.98 -15.66 9.42
N HIS A 363 5.78 -15.34 9.90
CA HIS A 363 5.50 -14.09 10.58
C HIS A 363 6.06 -14.12 12.00
N LYS A 364 7.29 -13.60 12.07
CA LYS A 364 8.09 -13.30 13.25
C LYS A 364 7.27 -12.59 14.35
N PRO A 365 7.60 -12.79 15.63
CA PRO A 365 6.91 -12.13 16.74
C PRO A 365 6.88 -10.61 16.57
N ILE A 366 5.69 -10.02 16.70
CA ILE A 366 5.49 -8.58 16.66
C ILE A 366 5.25 -8.09 18.08
N ALA A 367 6.15 -7.24 18.58
CA ALA A 367 6.02 -6.60 19.88
C ALA A 367 5.40 -5.21 19.76
N VAL A 368 4.66 -4.80 20.78
CA VAL A 368 3.99 -3.50 20.85
C VAL A 368 4.45 -2.81 22.11
N LEU A 369 5.37 -1.84 22.00
CA LEU A 369 5.68 -0.97 23.12
C LEU A 369 4.65 0.15 23.17
N LEU A 370 4.06 0.36 24.33
CA LEU A 370 3.04 1.38 24.53
C LEU A 370 3.46 2.25 25.72
N SER A 371 3.56 3.54 25.47
CA SER A 371 3.82 4.57 26.48
C SER A 371 2.58 5.43 26.64
N LEU A 372 2.08 5.52 27.85
CA LEU A 372 0.97 6.40 28.18
C LEU A 372 1.45 7.73 28.71
N ILE A 373 0.81 8.79 28.23
CA ILE A 373 1.10 10.14 28.68
C ILE A 373 -0.21 10.91 28.76
N TYR A 374 -0.57 11.41 29.94
CA TYR A 374 -1.66 12.35 30.11
C TYR A 374 -1.14 13.77 29.92
N GLU A 375 -1.66 14.49 28.93
CA GLU A 375 -1.39 15.92 28.78
C GLU A 375 -2.71 16.65 28.54
N PRO A 376 -3.33 17.23 29.59
CA PRO A 376 -4.62 17.90 29.46
C PRO A 376 -4.50 19.31 28.86
N ASN A 377 -3.29 19.86 28.74
CA ASN A 377 -3.09 21.18 28.17
C ASN A 377 -2.91 21.09 26.65
N GLU A 378 -3.92 21.54 25.91
CA GLU A 378 -3.94 21.54 24.44
C GLU A 378 -2.68 22.19 23.81
N LYS A 379 -2.11 23.21 24.46
CA LYS A 379 -0.92 23.92 23.96
C LYS A 379 0.37 23.10 24.08
N GLU A 380 0.41 22.15 25.00
CA GLU A 380 1.58 21.30 25.24
C GLU A 380 1.47 19.95 24.52
N LEU A 381 0.26 19.56 24.07
CA LEU A 381 -0.04 18.28 23.40
C LEU A 381 0.94 17.94 22.27
N GLU A 382 1.16 18.87 21.34
CA GLU A 382 2.03 18.62 20.18
C GLU A 382 3.48 18.36 20.61
N ASN A 383 3.96 19.12 21.59
CA ASN A 383 5.33 18.97 22.09
C ASN A 383 5.47 17.66 22.89
N THR A 384 4.50 17.37 23.76
CA THR A 384 4.45 16.13 24.54
C THR A 384 4.36 14.91 23.63
N ALA A 385 3.55 14.94 22.58
CA ALA A 385 3.45 13.87 21.58
C ALA A 385 4.76 13.64 20.80
N LYS A 386 5.46 14.73 20.43
CA LYS A 386 6.79 14.64 19.78
C LYS A 386 7.83 14.03 20.71
N ILE A 387 7.88 14.47 21.97
CA ILE A 387 8.78 13.91 22.99
C ILE A 387 8.47 12.44 23.21
N ALA A 388 7.19 12.07 23.30
CA ALA A 388 6.76 10.68 23.44
C ALA A 388 7.29 9.78 22.32
N LEU A 389 7.08 10.19 21.07
CA LEU A 389 7.56 9.46 19.89
C LEU A 389 9.09 9.40 19.88
N GLN A 390 9.77 10.49 20.22
CA GLN A 390 11.23 10.56 20.32
C GLN A 390 11.78 9.70 21.46
N ASP A 391 11.04 9.47 22.54
CA ASP A 391 11.47 8.64 23.66
C ASP A 391 11.29 7.14 23.33
N ILE A 392 10.26 6.76 22.55
CA ILE A 392 9.99 5.35 22.19
C ILE A 392 10.68 4.87 20.89
N GLN A 393 11.07 5.78 19.99
CA GLN A 393 11.70 5.43 18.70
C GLN A 393 13.18 4.97 18.80
N PRO A 394 14.04 5.48 19.72
CA PRO A 394 15.44 5.09 19.82
C PRO A 394 15.72 3.84 20.67
N GLN A 395 14.75 3.32 21.42
CA GLN A 395 15.00 2.27 22.44
C GLN A 395 15.15 0.84 21.88
N VAL A 396 15.63 0.71 20.65
CA VAL A 396 16.03 -0.57 20.04
C VAL A 396 17.22 -1.21 20.79
N ASP A 397 17.88 -0.46 21.67
CA ASP A 397 18.89 -0.94 22.63
C ASP A 397 18.32 -1.41 23.98
N MET A 398 17.00 -1.64 24.09
CA MET A 398 16.49 -2.45 25.20
C MET A 398 17.21 -3.79 25.15
N LYS A 399 18.11 -4.01 26.11
CA LYS A 399 18.80 -5.28 26.40
C LYS A 399 17.76 -6.38 26.65
N THR A 400 17.08 -6.86 25.62
CA THR A 400 16.56 -8.22 25.66
C THR A 400 17.80 -9.09 25.64
N SER A 401 18.06 -9.75 26.76
CA SER A 401 19.24 -10.54 27.11
C SER A 401 19.48 -11.79 26.24
N SER A 402 19.16 -11.75 24.94
CA SER A 402 19.34 -12.88 24.02
C SER A 402 19.37 -12.37 22.59
N ASP A 403 20.06 -13.08 21.69
CA ASP A 403 20.26 -12.84 20.24
C ASP A 403 18.98 -12.52 19.44
N ARG A 404 18.33 -11.38 19.72
CA ARG A 404 17.10 -10.94 19.06
C ARG A 404 17.37 -9.59 18.43
N TYR A 405 17.18 -9.45 17.12
CA TYR A 405 17.12 -8.11 16.53
C TYR A 405 15.69 -7.66 16.31
N ILE A 406 15.53 -6.35 16.39
CA ILE A 406 14.27 -5.66 16.51
C ILE A 406 14.24 -4.58 15.43
N SER A 407 13.21 -4.56 14.57
CA SER A 407 12.95 -3.43 13.67
C SER A 407 11.60 -2.80 13.94
N ILE A 408 11.56 -1.48 13.98
CA ILE A 408 10.31 -0.72 14.04
C ILE A 408 9.55 -0.93 12.72
N VAL A 409 8.29 -1.39 12.83
CA VAL A 409 7.38 -1.61 11.69
C VAL A 409 6.18 -0.67 11.72
N GLY A 410 5.98 0.06 12.80
CA GLY A 410 4.94 1.07 12.92
C GLY A 410 5.12 1.92 14.16
N VAL A 411 4.64 3.16 14.10
CA VAL A 411 4.50 4.05 15.26
C VAL A 411 3.13 4.69 15.18
N GLY A 412 2.55 5.04 16.32
CA GLY A 412 1.28 5.73 16.35
C GLY A 412 1.05 6.46 17.66
N ILE A 413 0.04 7.33 17.64
CA ILE A 413 -0.44 8.07 18.80
C ILE A 413 -1.97 7.92 18.84
N ALA A 414 -2.52 7.74 20.04
CA ALA A 414 -3.94 7.86 20.33
C ALA A 414 -4.21 9.10 21.19
N PHE A 415 -5.22 9.87 20.81
CA PHE A 415 -5.70 11.06 21.51
C PHE A 415 -7.10 10.82 22.07
N SER A 416 -7.43 11.37 23.22
CA SER A 416 -8.82 11.70 23.60
C SER A 416 -9.01 13.19 23.34
N THR A 417 -10.23 13.59 23.01
CA THR A 417 -10.71 14.98 22.80
C THR A 417 -9.76 16.14 23.20
N ASN A 418 -9.23 16.18 24.44
CA ASN A 418 -8.29 17.22 24.91
C ASN A 418 -7.01 16.67 25.57
N SER A 419 -6.66 15.40 25.37
CA SER A 419 -5.50 14.79 26.02
C SER A 419 -4.77 13.80 25.12
N LEU A 420 -3.44 13.86 25.16
CA LEU A 420 -2.63 12.72 24.71
C LEU A 420 -3.00 11.54 25.61
N LEU A 421 -3.13 10.35 25.03
CA LEU A 421 -3.42 9.14 25.81
C LEU A 421 -2.26 8.16 25.70
N ALA A 422 -1.86 7.82 24.48
CA ALA A 422 -0.86 6.80 24.23
C ALA A 422 0.02 7.17 23.03
N ALA A 423 1.33 6.96 23.14
CA ALA A 423 2.23 6.77 22.01
C ALA A 423 2.66 5.29 21.98
N TYR A 424 2.71 4.68 20.81
CA TYR A 424 3.08 3.28 20.68
C TYR A 424 4.02 3.03 19.50
N THR A 425 4.84 1.99 19.65
CA THR A 425 5.76 1.49 18.62
C THR A 425 5.53 0.00 18.43
N LEU A 426 5.35 -0.41 17.19
CA LEU A 426 5.31 -1.80 16.77
C LEU A 426 6.69 -2.22 16.29
N TYR A 427 7.14 -3.37 16.77
CA TYR A 427 8.42 -3.97 16.48
C TYR A 427 8.25 -5.33 15.85
N ARG A 428 9.08 -5.67 14.87
CA ARG A 428 9.29 -7.04 14.43
C ARG A 428 10.54 -7.58 15.12
N VAL A 429 10.41 -8.72 15.79
CA VAL A 429 11.47 -9.35 16.57
C VAL A 429 11.93 -10.62 15.85
N TRP A 430 13.24 -10.84 15.67
CA TRP A 430 13.78 -12.07 15.12
C TRP A 430 14.90 -12.64 15.98
N LYS A 431 14.86 -13.94 16.27
CA LYS A 431 16.02 -14.67 16.81
C LYS A 431 17.09 -14.79 15.72
N GLY A 432 18.33 -14.48 16.08
CA GLY A 432 19.53 -14.75 15.29
C GLY A 432 19.82 -16.23 15.15
#